data_AF-A0AAY4DI02-F1
#
_entry.id   AF-A0AAY4DI02-F1
#
_cell.length_a   1.000
_cell.length_b   1.000
_cell.length_c   1.000
_cell.angle_alpha   90.00
_cell.angle_beta   90.00
_cell.angle_gamma   90.00
#
_symmetry.space_group_name_H-M   'P 1'
#
loop_
_entity.id
_entity.type
_entity.pdbx_description
1 polymer ?
#
loop_
_entity_poly.entity_id
_entity_poly.type
_entity_poly.pdbx_seq_one_letter_code
_entity_poly.pdbx_strand_id
1 'polypeptide(L)'
;GMSGTAVLLLFALFPLAHGACFNNPKAPEIKEVCQDSEDKTYHVLNTYWRNSKCMDCSCRPYGVSCCSIPADCDVEYNNRTCTFEVVKSIKPSTPCPFAVIGE
;
A
#
# COMPACT_ATOMS: atom_id res chain seq x y z
N GLY A 1 -34.86 -41.95 15.89
CA GLY A 1 -33.97 -41.43 14.84
C GLY A 1 -33.42 -40.11 15.30
N MET A 2 -32.11 -40.00 15.51
CA MET A 2 -31.48 -38.74 15.91
C MET A 2 -31.31 -37.86 14.67
N SER A 3 -32.10 -36.79 14.63
CA SER A 3 -32.04 -35.76 13.61
C SER A 3 -30.77 -34.93 13.80
N GLY A 4 -29.74 -35.22 12.99
CA GLY A 4 -28.49 -34.47 12.99
C GLY A 4 -28.66 -33.16 12.23
N THR A 5 -28.61 -32.03 12.94
CA THR A 5 -28.41 -30.71 12.35
C THR A 5 -26.92 -30.53 12.04
N ALA A 6 -26.56 -30.59 10.77
CA ALA A 6 -25.23 -30.20 10.32
C ALA A 6 -25.10 -28.67 10.43
N VAL A 7 -24.32 -28.19 11.39
CA VAL A 7 -23.96 -26.77 11.50
C VAL A 7 -22.87 -26.49 10.46
N LEU A 8 -23.24 -25.80 9.38
CA LEU A 8 -22.30 -25.28 8.39
C LEU A 8 -21.60 -24.05 8.99
N LEU A 9 -20.40 -24.24 9.54
CA LEU A 9 -19.51 -23.15 9.92
C LEU A 9 -19.01 -22.46 8.64
N LEU A 10 -19.69 -21.38 8.24
CA LEU A 10 -19.16 -20.41 7.28
C LEU A 10 -17.96 -19.71 7.93
N PHE A 11 -16.77 -20.26 7.75
CA PHE A 11 -15.54 -19.50 7.96
C PHE A 11 -15.56 -18.35 6.96
N ALA A 12 -15.88 -17.15 7.44
CA ALA A 12 -15.64 -15.93 6.69
C ALA A 12 -14.12 -15.87 6.43
N LEU A 13 -13.71 -16.29 5.23
CA LEU A 13 -12.40 -15.99 4.70
C LEU A 13 -12.38 -14.48 4.51
N PHE A 14 -12.06 -13.74 5.58
CA PHE A 14 -11.62 -12.35 5.41
C PHE A 14 -10.39 -12.43 4.51
N PRO A 15 -10.45 -11.93 3.26
CA PRO A 15 -9.25 -11.90 2.44
C PRO A 15 -8.22 -11.11 3.24
N LEU A 16 -7.15 -11.79 3.64
CA LEU A 16 -6.09 -11.18 4.42
C LEU A 16 -5.42 -10.19 3.48
N ALA A 17 -5.87 -8.95 3.55
CA ALA A 17 -5.44 -7.90 2.66
C ALA A 17 -4.10 -7.39 3.20
N HIS A 18 -3.02 -7.96 2.68
CA HIS A 18 -1.68 -7.61 3.09
C HIS A 18 -1.29 -6.31 2.40
N GLY A 19 -1.48 -5.20 3.12
CA GLY A 19 -0.83 -3.95 2.75
C GLY A 19 0.67 -4.04 3.06
N ALA A 20 1.56 -3.65 2.15
CA ALA A 20 3.00 -3.59 2.40
C ALA A 20 3.60 -2.40 1.67
N CYS A 21 4.49 -1.65 2.33
CA CYS A 21 5.18 -0.51 1.75
C CYS A 21 6.69 -0.67 1.87
N PHE A 22 7.43 -0.18 0.87
CA PHE A 22 8.88 -0.05 0.93
C PHE A 22 9.33 1.31 0.40
N ASN A 23 10.53 1.71 0.81
CA ASN A 23 11.19 2.91 0.32
C ASN A 23 12.52 2.54 -0.31
N ASN A 24 12.73 2.93 -1.56
CA ASN A 24 14.00 2.79 -2.25
C ASN A 24 14.69 4.16 -2.33
N PRO A 25 15.72 4.39 -1.51
CA PRO A 25 16.45 5.65 -1.54
C PRO A 25 17.17 5.83 -2.89
N LYS A 26 17.24 7.07 -3.37
CA LYS A 26 17.98 7.39 -4.61
C LYS A 26 19.37 7.95 -4.32
N ALA A 27 20.28 7.75 -5.26
CA ALA A 27 21.63 8.32 -5.17
C ALA A 27 21.57 9.87 -5.16
N PRO A 28 22.45 10.56 -4.40
CA PRO A 28 22.42 12.03 -4.24
C PRO A 28 22.59 12.81 -5.55
N GLU A 29 23.23 12.17 -6.53
CA GLU A 29 23.57 12.74 -7.84
C GLU A 29 22.36 12.90 -8.78
N ILE A 30 21.27 12.15 -8.57
CA ILE A 30 20.05 12.23 -9.39
C ILE A 30 18.94 12.92 -8.58
N LYS A 31 18.89 14.26 -8.66
CA LYS A 31 17.97 15.05 -7.83
C LYS A 31 16.52 14.97 -8.32
N GLU A 32 16.28 14.99 -9.62
CA GLU A 32 14.95 15.29 -10.17
C GLU A 32 14.13 14.08 -10.64
N VAL A 33 14.74 12.89 -10.72
CA VAL A 33 14.03 11.67 -11.09
C VAL A 33 14.30 10.55 -10.07
N CYS A 34 13.35 9.62 -9.97
CA CYS A 34 13.49 8.37 -9.25
C CYS A 34 13.31 7.20 -10.22
N GLN A 35 14.02 6.09 -10.02
CA GLN A 35 13.83 4.87 -10.80
C GLN A 35 12.94 3.89 -10.03
N ASP A 36 11.86 3.42 -10.66
CA ASP A 36 11.07 2.30 -10.17
C ASP A 36 11.91 1.02 -10.27
N SER A 37 12.09 0.30 -9.16
CA SER A 37 12.87 -0.93 -9.14
C SER A 37 12.16 -2.11 -9.80
N GLU A 38 10.83 -2.10 -9.87
CA GLU A 38 10.03 -3.15 -10.49
C GLU A 38 10.00 -2.99 -12.02
N ASP A 39 9.60 -1.80 -12.48
CA ASP A 39 9.36 -1.54 -13.91
C ASP A 39 10.59 -0.98 -14.64
N LYS A 40 11.63 -0.57 -13.88
CA LYS A 40 12.84 0.09 -14.38
C LYS A 40 12.58 1.42 -15.09
N THR A 41 11.40 2.00 -14.92
CA THR A 41 11.00 3.31 -15.46
C THR A 41 11.50 4.46 -14.58
N TYR A 42 11.72 5.63 -15.19
CA TYR A 42 12.10 6.84 -14.48
C TYR A 42 10.91 7.79 -14.34
N HIS A 43 10.72 8.32 -13.14
CA HIS A 43 9.61 9.20 -12.77
C HIS A 43 10.15 10.50 -12.19
N VAL A 44 9.62 11.65 -12.60
CA VAL A 44 10.05 12.95 -12.07
C VAL A 44 9.54 13.15 -10.65
N LEU A 45 10.22 14.01 -9.89
CA LEU A 45 9.83 14.39 -8.53
C LEU A 45 8.34 14.76 -8.42
N ASN A 46 7.72 14.35 -7.32
CA ASN A 46 6.32 14.60 -6.95
C ASN A 46 5.29 13.97 -7.91
N THR A 47 5.68 13.00 -8.73
CA THR A 47 4.73 12.19 -9.50
C THR A 47 4.28 10.95 -8.74
N TYR A 48 3.12 10.44 -9.14
CA TYR A 48 2.47 9.24 -8.63
C TYR A 48 2.16 8.31 -9.81
N TRP A 49 2.35 7.01 -9.63
CA TRP A 49 2.03 6.00 -10.64
C TRP A 49 1.68 4.67 -10.01
N ARG A 50 1.07 3.78 -10.79
CA ARG A 50 0.92 2.37 -10.45
C ARG A 50 1.81 1.53 -11.33
N ASN A 51 2.63 0.68 -10.73
CA ASN A 51 3.61 -0.14 -11.46
C ASN A 51 3.04 -1.51 -11.87
N SER A 52 3.84 -2.32 -12.58
CA SER A 52 3.42 -3.63 -13.09
C SER A 52 3.10 -4.67 -12.00
N LYS A 53 3.51 -4.41 -10.75
CA LYS A 53 3.17 -5.22 -9.56
C LYS A 53 1.93 -4.71 -8.84
N CYS A 54 1.19 -3.78 -9.44
CA CYS A 54 0.00 -3.19 -8.84
C CYS A 54 0.29 -2.48 -7.52
N MET A 55 1.45 -1.83 -7.40
CA MET A 55 1.78 -1.00 -6.24
C MET A 55 1.61 0.47 -6.59
N ASP A 56 1.05 1.24 -5.65
CA ASP A 56 0.94 2.68 -5.76
C ASP A 56 2.24 3.31 -5.28
N CYS A 57 2.90 4.03 -6.19
CA CYS A 57 4.24 4.53 -6.02
C CYS A 57 4.29 6.06 -6.12
N SER A 58 5.25 6.67 -5.43
CA SER A 58 5.54 8.10 -5.51
C SER A 58 7.04 8.38 -5.54
N CYS A 59 7.45 9.39 -6.32
CA CYS A 59 8.83 9.86 -6.38
C CYS A 59 8.98 11.09 -5.48
N ARG A 60 9.77 10.95 -4.42
CA ARG A 60 9.99 11.95 -3.38
C ARG A 60 11.45 12.43 -3.41
N PRO A 61 11.79 13.52 -2.69
CA PRO A 61 13.17 13.98 -2.59
C PRO A 61 14.15 12.90 -2.12
N TYR A 62 13.71 11.98 -1.26
CA TYR A 62 14.51 10.89 -0.72
C TYR A 62 14.59 9.63 -1.61
N GLY A 63 13.68 9.45 -2.58
CA GLY A 63 13.62 8.24 -3.40
C GLY A 63 12.21 7.83 -3.79
N VAL A 64 12.04 6.57 -4.18
CA VAL A 64 10.72 5.97 -4.47
C VAL A 64 10.10 5.43 -3.20
N SER A 65 8.81 5.66 -3.00
CA SER A 65 7.99 4.98 -2.00
C SER A 65 6.88 4.23 -2.72
N CYS A 66 6.75 2.92 -2.54
CA CYS A 66 5.72 2.09 -3.17
C CYS A 66 4.97 1.29 -2.11
N CYS A 67 3.65 1.20 -2.27
CA CYS A 67 2.78 0.42 -1.41
C CYS A 67 1.89 -0.52 -2.24
N SER A 68 1.88 -1.80 -1.88
CA SER A 68 0.75 -2.67 -2.20
C SER A 68 -0.33 -2.38 -1.16
N ILE A 69 -1.44 -1.79 -1.56
CA ILE A 69 -2.61 -1.61 -0.71
C ILE A 69 -3.80 -2.42 -1.24
N PRO A 70 -4.72 -2.87 -0.37
CA PRO A 70 -5.95 -3.52 -0.81
C PRO A 70 -6.72 -2.60 -1.76
N ALA A 71 -7.37 -3.18 -2.78
CA ALA A 71 -8.03 -2.42 -3.84
C ALA A 71 -9.17 -1.49 -3.36
N ASP A 72 -9.70 -1.71 -2.16
CA ASP A 72 -10.76 -0.90 -1.55
C ASP A 72 -10.24 0.06 -0.47
N CYS A 73 -8.95 0.35 -0.48
CA CYS A 73 -8.26 1.20 0.48
C CYS A 73 -7.40 2.27 -0.20
N ASP A 74 -7.25 3.40 0.48
CA ASP A 74 -6.38 4.52 0.12
C ASP A 74 -5.43 4.87 1.28
N VAL A 75 -4.34 5.57 0.97
CA VAL A 75 -3.39 6.09 1.97
C VAL A 75 -3.64 7.58 2.20
N GLU A 76 -3.96 7.94 3.44
CA GLU A 76 -4.12 9.33 3.86
C GLU A 76 -2.87 9.81 4.62
N TYR A 77 -2.28 10.93 4.16
CA TYR A 77 -1.07 11.50 4.77
C TYR A 77 -1.42 12.70 5.65
N ASN A 78 -1.00 12.65 6.92
CA ASN A 78 -1.05 13.79 7.82
C ASN A 78 0.32 14.48 7.91
N ASN A 79 0.45 15.58 7.16
CA ASN A 79 1.70 16.34 7.09
C ASN A 79 2.01 17.16 8.36
N ARG A 80 1.07 17.29 9.31
CA ARG A 80 1.33 17.97 10.60
C ARG A 80 2.00 17.06 11.61
N THR A 81 1.56 15.80 11.67
CA THR A 81 2.07 14.79 12.61
C THR A 81 3.11 13.87 11.99
N CYS A 82 3.36 13.99 10.69
CA CYS A 82 4.24 13.10 9.92
C CYS A 82 3.80 11.62 10.02
N THR A 83 2.49 11.38 9.98
CA THR A 83 1.90 10.04 10.05
C THR A 83 1.09 9.76 8.78
N PHE A 84 0.85 8.48 8.52
CA PHE A 84 -0.07 8.03 7.47
C PHE A 84 -1.05 7.01 8.02
N GLU A 85 -2.22 6.93 7.41
CA GLU A 85 -3.25 5.94 7.70
C GLU A 85 -3.68 5.25 6.41
N VAL A 86 -4.01 3.96 6.47
CA VAL A 86 -4.59 3.22 5.35
C VAL A 86 -6.07 3.01 5.66
N VAL A 87 -6.96 3.55 4.84
CA VAL A 87 -8.40 3.63 5.12
C VAL A 87 -9.23 3.20 3.93
N LYS A 88 -10.51 2.84 4.13
CA LYS A 88 -11.40 2.46 3.03
C LYS A 88 -11.69 3.65 2.13
N SER A 89 -11.58 3.46 0.81
CA SER A 89 -11.81 4.52 -0.19
C SER A 89 -13.20 5.16 -0.09
N ILE A 90 -14.24 4.35 0.20
CA ILE A 90 -15.63 4.82 0.28
C ILE A 90 -15.96 5.41 1.66
N LYS A 91 -15.27 4.96 2.71
CA LYS A 91 -15.49 5.39 4.09
C LYS A 91 -14.15 5.64 4.78
N PRO A 92 -13.52 6.81 4.56
CA PRO A 92 -12.18 7.13 5.03
C PRO A 92 -12.00 7.02 6.55
N SER A 93 -13.08 7.04 7.33
CA SER A 93 -13.01 6.79 8.79
C SER A 93 -12.83 5.31 9.17
N THR A 94 -12.71 4.39 8.21
CA THR A 94 -12.59 2.95 8.45
C THR A 94 -11.19 2.48 8.10
N PRO A 95 -10.39 1.97 9.05
CA PRO A 95 -9.03 1.54 8.78
C PRO A 95 -9.00 0.25 7.96
N CYS A 96 -7.93 0.09 7.17
CA CYS A 96 -7.59 -1.12 6.45
C CYS A 96 -6.39 -1.83 7.11
N PRO A 97 -6.32 -3.17 7.04
CA PRO A 97 -5.13 -3.89 7.47
C PRO A 97 -3.95 -3.58 6.55
N PHE A 98 -2.80 -3.26 7.15
CA PHE A 98 -1.52 -3.11 6.48
C PHE A 98 -0.39 -3.55 7.41
N ALA A 99 0.73 -3.99 6.84
CA ALA A 99 1.96 -4.31 7.55
C ALA A 99 3.06 -3.33 7.12
N VAL A 100 3.74 -2.74 8.10
CA VAL A 100 4.97 -1.98 7.86
C VAL A 100 6.13 -2.97 7.94
N ILE A 101 6.83 -3.20 6.84
CA ILE A 101 8.05 -4.02 6.84
C ILE A 101 9.21 -3.04 6.98
N GLY A 102 9.78 -2.95 8.19
CA GLY A 102 11.00 -2.21 8.44
C GLY A 102 12.17 -3.18 8.55
N GLU A 103 13.19 -3.01 7.71
CA GLU A 103 14.52 -3.58 7.90
C GLU A 103 15.41 -2.59 8.67
#